data_AF-A0A1L9QQF4-F1
#
_entry.id   AF-A0A1L9QQF4-F1
#
_cell.length_a   1.000
_cell.length_b   1.000
_cell.length_c   1.000
_cell.angle_alpha   90.00
_cell.angle_beta   90.00
_cell.angle_gamma   90.00
#
_symmetry.space_group_name_H-M   'P 1'
#
loop_
_entity.id
_entity.type
_entity.pdbx_description
1 polymer ?
#
loop_
_entity_poly.entity_id
_entity_poly.type
_entity_poly.pdbx_seq_one_letter_code
_entity_poly.pdbx_strand_id
1 'polypeptide(L)'
;MVNKSRRNGLIVYKRYYAEFAGPGAAVGGICDSDCHGLLPVGNLDLVSPQSLEEQRQAYLIRLQWIRFTHQFSDQSIPLNRAQKILQHFEAFFGAKTLATIPDEALALMVGVFPETINEARLLS
;
A
#
# COMPACT_ATOMS: atom_id res chain seq x y z
N MET A 1 -14.02 -0.45 -5.17
CA MET A 1 -12.62 -0.61 -5.63
C MET A 1 -11.96 0.76 -5.71
N VAL A 2 -10.63 0.82 -5.64
CA VAL A 2 -9.88 2.07 -5.82
C VAL A 2 -9.96 2.51 -7.28
N ASN A 3 -10.23 3.80 -7.55
CA ASN A 3 -10.35 4.31 -8.91
C ASN A 3 -9.04 4.11 -9.72
N LYS A 4 -9.11 3.31 -10.79
CA LYS A 4 -7.96 2.98 -11.65
C LYS A 4 -7.32 4.16 -12.38
N SER A 5 -8.06 5.26 -12.56
CA SER A 5 -7.63 6.41 -13.36
C SER A 5 -6.88 7.48 -12.55
N ARG A 6 -6.58 7.21 -11.27
CA ARG A 6 -5.95 8.17 -10.36
C ARG A 6 -4.71 7.57 -9.70
N ARG A 7 -3.76 8.43 -9.30
CA ARG A 7 -2.64 8.06 -8.42
C ARG A 7 -3.12 8.11 -6.97
N ASN A 8 -3.88 7.10 -6.58
CA ASN A 8 -4.47 6.99 -5.26
C ASN A 8 -4.39 5.56 -4.74
N GLY A 9 -4.64 5.40 -3.45
CA GLY A 9 -4.70 4.08 -2.85
C GLY A 9 -5.15 4.14 -1.42
N LEU A 10 -5.31 2.95 -0.85
CA LEU A 10 -5.73 2.75 0.52
C LEU A 10 -4.76 1.80 1.19
N ILE A 11 -4.12 2.24 2.26
CA ILE A 11 -3.38 1.35 3.15
C ILE A 11 -4.41 0.79 4.14
N VAL A 12 -4.51 -0.53 4.21
CA VAL A 12 -5.40 -1.26 5.11
C VAL A 12 -4.56 -1.86 6.23
N TYR A 13 -4.77 -1.40 7.46
CA TYR A 13 -4.13 -1.98 8.63
C TYR A 13 -4.83 -3.28 8.99
N LYS A 14 -4.06 -4.36 9.02
CA LYS A 14 -4.46 -5.65 9.57
C LYS A 14 -3.93 -5.77 11.00
N ARG A 15 -4.23 -6.87 11.67
CA ARG A 15 -3.82 -7.07 13.07
C ARG A 15 -2.30 -6.97 13.30
N TYR A 16 -1.48 -7.42 12.34
CA TYR A 16 -0.02 -7.52 12.49
C TYR A 16 0.80 -6.93 11.34
N TYR A 17 0.14 -6.45 10.30
CA TYR A 17 0.78 -5.97 9.08
C TYR A 17 -0.14 -4.97 8.39
N ALA A 18 0.34 -4.36 7.32
CA ALA A 18 -0.48 -3.47 6.49
C ALA A 18 -0.42 -3.92 5.03
N GLU A 19 -1.50 -3.69 4.30
CA GLU A 19 -1.58 -3.99 2.87
C GLU A 19 -1.88 -2.72 2.09
N PHE A 20 -1.27 -2.58 0.91
CA PHE A 20 -1.60 -1.50 0.00
C PHE A 20 -2.62 -1.95 -1.05
N ALA A 21 -3.75 -1.24 -1.15
CA ALA A 21 -4.71 -1.36 -2.25
C ALA A 21 -4.51 -0.15 -3.18
N GLY A 22 -3.78 -0.35 -4.26
CA GLY A 22 -3.56 0.69 -5.28
C GLY A 22 -4.68 0.77 -6.31
N PRO A 23 -4.51 1.56 -7.39
CA PRO A 23 -5.55 1.78 -8.38
C PRO A 23 -6.07 0.48 -8.99
N GLY A 24 -7.39 0.40 -9.11
CA GLY A 24 -8.11 -0.79 -9.59
C GLY A 24 -8.29 -1.90 -8.56
N ALA A 25 -7.64 -1.83 -7.38
CA ALA A 25 -7.75 -2.88 -6.38
C ALA A 25 -9.14 -2.92 -5.71
N ALA A 26 -9.64 -4.13 -5.47
CA ALA A 26 -10.76 -4.36 -4.58
C ALA A 26 -10.41 -3.92 -3.15
N VAL A 27 -11.40 -3.30 -2.48
CA VAL A 27 -11.35 -2.89 -1.07
C VAL A 27 -12.70 -3.18 -0.43
N GLY A 28 -12.71 -3.57 0.84
CA GLY A 28 -13.88 -3.99 1.59
C GLY A 28 -14.29 -5.45 1.33
N GLY A 29 -15.43 -5.83 1.90
CA GLY A 29 -15.95 -7.20 1.81
C GLY A 29 -14.99 -8.22 2.43
N ILE A 30 -14.88 -9.40 1.81
CA ILE A 30 -14.07 -10.51 2.32
C ILE A 30 -12.56 -10.23 2.36
N CYS A 31 -12.07 -9.28 1.57
CA CYS A 31 -10.64 -8.92 1.59
C CYS A 31 -10.23 -8.22 2.88
N ASP A 32 -11.16 -7.48 3.50
CA ASP A 32 -10.87 -6.54 4.57
C ASP A 32 -11.76 -6.74 5.80
N SER A 33 -12.25 -7.97 6.02
CA SER A 33 -13.06 -8.33 7.18
C SER A 33 -12.31 -8.23 8.51
N ASP A 34 -10.98 -8.30 8.48
CA ASP A 34 -10.05 -8.13 9.60
C ASP A 34 -9.36 -6.76 9.58
N CYS A 35 -9.99 -5.76 8.96
CA CYS A 35 -9.50 -4.38 8.94
C CYS A 35 -9.55 -3.76 10.34
N HIS A 36 -8.41 -3.29 10.82
CA HIS A 36 -8.27 -2.57 12.09
C HIS A 36 -8.14 -1.05 11.90
N GLY A 37 -7.88 -0.59 10.68
CA GLY A 37 -7.77 0.81 10.36
C GLY A 37 -7.54 1.04 8.88
N LEU A 38 -7.77 2.27 8.43
CA LEU A 38 -7.63 2.68 7.04
C LEU A 38 -6.83 3.98 6.97
N LEU A 39 -5.88 4.05 6.03
CA LEU A 39 -5.15 5.27 5.71
C LEU A 39 -5.30 5.57 4.21
N PRO A 40 -6.04 6.62 3.83
CA PRO A 40 -6.10 7.08 2.45
C PRO A 40 -4.73 7.63 2.02
N VAL A 41 -4.31 7.31 0.79
CA VAL A 41 -3.06 7.81 0.21
C VAL A 41 -3.35 8.50 -1.13
N GLY A 42 -2.83 9.73 -1.27
CA GLY A 42 -3.13 10.60 -2.40
C GLY A 42 -4.59 11.06 -2.39
N ASN A 43 -5.13 11.34 -3.58
CA ASN A 43 -6.52 11.75 -3.74
C ASN A 43 -7.43 10.52 -3.83
N LEU A 44 -7.67 9.88 -2.67
CA LEU A 44 -8.50 8.68 -2.59
C LEU A 44 -9.85 8.90 -3.27
N ASP A 45 -10.21 7.95 -4.12
CA ASP A 45 -11.44 7.92 -4.89
C ASP A 45 -11.84 6.45 -5.04
N LEU A 46 -13.04 6.13 -4.56
CA LEU A 46 -13.56 4.78 -4.54
C LEU A 46 -14.75 4.71 -5.48
N VAL A 47 -14.74 3.70 -6.35
CA VAL A 47 -15.81 3.45 -7.33
C VAL A 47 -16.39 2.06 -7.14
N SER A 48 -17.68 1.92 -7.42
CA SER A 48 -18.37 0.63 -7.40
C SER A 48 -18.16 -0.07 -8.74
N PRO A 49 -17.76 -1.36 -8.76
CA PRO A 49 -17.68 -2.12 -10.01
C PRO A 49 -19.08 -2.22 -10.63
N GLN A 50 -19.15 -2.08 -11.94
CA GLN A 50 -20.39 -2.08 -12.72
C GLN A 50 -20.76 -3.48 -13.25
N SER A 51 -19.87 -4.46 -13.09
CA SER A 51 -20.07 -5.85 -13.53
C SER A 51 -19.31 -6.85 -12.67
N LEU A 52 -19.74 -8.11 -12.72
CA LEU A 52 -19.03 -9.22 -12.07
C LEU A 52 -17.60 -9.37 -12.61
N GLU A 53 -17.39 -9.12 -13.90
CA GLU A 53 -16.07 -9.18 -14.50
C GLU A 53 -15.15 -8.09 -13.94
N GLU A 54 -15.64 -6.85 -13.84
CA GLU A 54 -14.88 -5.76 -13.21
C GLU A 54 -14.58 -6.05 -11.74
N GLN A 55 -15.51 -6.66 -11.01
CA GLN A 55 -15.29 -7.09 -9.65
C GLN A 55 -14.20 -8.16 -9.54
N ARG A 56 -14.21 -9.19 -10.42
CA ARG A 56 -13.17 -10.22 -10.49
C ARG A 56 -11.81 -9.63 -10.80
N GLN A 57 -11.73 -8.72 -11.77
CA GLN A 57 -10.50 -8.02 -12.12
C GLN A 57 -9.96 -7.20 -10.94
N ALA A 58 -10.84 -6.52 -10.18
CA ALA A 58 -10.44 -5.77 -9.01
C ALA A 58 -9.80 -6.66 -7.91
N TYR A 59 -10.32 -7.89 -7.73
CA TYR A 59 -9.70 -8.86 -6.83
C TYR A 59 -8.33 -9.34 -7.33
N LEU A 60 -8.18 -9.60 -8.64
CA LEU A 60 -6.88 -9.97 -9.21
C LEU A 60 -5.83 -8.86 -9.04
N ILE A 61 -6.22 -7.60 -9.28
CA ILE A 61 -5.36 -6.43 -9.07
C ILE A 61 -4.99 -6.29 -7.60
N ARG A 62 -5.92 -6.52 -6.67
CA ARG A 62 -5.63 -6.53 -5.22
C ARG A 62 -4.54 -7.55 -4.88
N LEU A 63 -4.60 -8.75 -5.43
CA LEU A 63 -3.55 -9.77 -5.25
C LEU A 63 -2.20 -9.36 -5.85
N GLN A 64 -2.20 -8.67 -7.00
CA GLN A 64 -0.96 -8.16 -7.60
C GLN A 64 -0.28 -7.12 -6.69
N TRP A 65 -1.05 -6.20 -6.10
CA TRP A 65 -0.51 -5.22 -5.15
C TRP A 65 0.09 -5.89 -3.90
N ILE A 66 -0.61 -6.87 -3.33
CA ILE A 66 -0.10 -7.63 -2.17
C ILE A 66 1.21 -8.33 -2.52
N ARG A 67 1.28 -8.99 -3.69
CA ARG A 67 2.52 -9.65 -4.14
C ARG A 67 3.65 -8.66 -4.38
N PHE A 68 3.35 -7.50 -4.95
CA PHE A 68 4.32 -6.45 -5.21
C PHE A 68 4.96 -5.95 -3.91
N THR A 69 4.16 -5.64 -2.88
CA THR A 69 4.70 -5.19 -1.59
C THR A 69 5.44 -6.31 -0.86
N HIS A 70 5.00 -7.57 -1.00
CA HIS A 70 5.68 -8.73 -0.40
C HIS A 70 7.11 -8.91 -0.93
N GLN A 71 7.37 -8.63 -2.22
CA GLN A 71 8.71 -8.74 -2.81
C GLN A 71 9.76 -7.85 -2.12
N PHE A 72 9.34 -6.77 -1.45
CA PHE A 72 10.25 -5.96 -0.65
C PHE A 72 10.63 -6.66 0.65
N SER A 73 9.68 -7.36 1.27
CA SER A 73 9.90 -8.14 2.50
C SER A 73 10.88 -9.30 2.29
N ASP A 74 10.99 -9.82 1.06
CA ASP A 74 11.90 -10.92 0.70
C ASP A 74 13.39 -10.52 0.72
N GLN A 75 13.72 -9.22 0.80
CA GLN A 75 15.12 -8.80 0.93
C GLN A 75 15.65 -9.11 2.33
N SER A 76 16.92 -9.52 2.47
CA SER A 76 17.47 -9.88 3.79
C SER A 76 17.77 -8.67 4.69
N ILE A 77 18.11 -7.52 4.12
CA ILE A 77 18.56 -6.33 4.86
C ILE A 77 17.37 -5.39 5.11
N PRO A 78 16.99 -5.10 6.38
CA PRO A 78 15.84 -4.25 6.71
C PRO A 78 15.88 -2.86 6.07
N LEU A 79 17.04 -2.18 6.08
CA LEU A 79 17.20 -0.86 5.49
C LEU A 79 16.94 -0.87 3.98
N ASN A 80 17.31 -1.94 3.27
CA ASN A 80 17.01 -2.08 1.85
C ASN A 80 15.50 -2.19 1.59
N ARG A 81 14.76 -2.92 2.46
CA ARG A 81 13.30 -3.01 2.37
C ARG A 81 12.66 -1.63 2.51
N ALA A 82 13.11 -0.86 3.51
CA ALA A 82 12.67 0.50 3.80
C ALA A 82 12.94 1.44 2.62
N GLN A 83 14.16 1.43 2.07
CA GLN A 83 14.52 2.25 0.92
C GLN A 83 13.69 1.89 -0.32
N LYS A 84 13.46 0.60 -0.58
CA LYS A 84 12.63 0.19 -1.73
C LYS A 84 11.20 0.67 -1.62
N ILE A 85 10.54 0.49 -0.48
CA ILE A 85 9.15 0.94 -0.33
C ILE A 85 9.05 2.45 -0.48
N LEU A 86 10.00 3.21 0.09
CA LEU A 86 10.08 4.67 -0.06
C LEU A 86 10.25 5.08 -1.53
N GLN A 87 11.25 4.53 -2.23
CA GLN A 87 11.51 4.83 -3.63
C GLN A 87 10.31 4.52 -4.54
N HIS A 88 9.68 3.36 -4.34
CA HIS A 88 8.52 2.97 -5.13
C HIS A 88 7.30 3.86 -4.87
N PHE A 89 7.02 4.17 -3.60
CA PHE A 89 5.91 5.05 -3.25
C PHE A 89 6.18 6.50 -3.67
N GLU A 90 7.41 6.98 -3.60
CA GLU A 90 7.78 8.31 -4.11
C GLU A 90 7.60 8.39 -5.62
N ALA A 91 8.11 7.40 -6.37
CA ALA A 91 7.96 7.36 -7.82
C ALA A 91 6.48 7.34 -8.24
N PHE A 92 5.63 6.67 -7.45
CA PHE A 92 4.21 6.54 -7.74
C PHE A 92 3.38 7.77 -7.32
N PHE A 93 3.57 8.26 -6.09
CA PHE A 93 2.74 9.30 -5.47
C PHE A 93 3.38 10.69 -5.42
N GLY A 94 4.70 10.78 -5.62
CA GLY A 94 5.52 11.97 -5.43
C GLY A 94 5.92 12.22 -3.97
N ALA A 95 7.03 12.94 -3.77
CA ALA A 95 7.61 13.25 -2.46
C ALA A 95 6.62 13.87 -1.47
N LYS A 96 5.79 14.81 -1.95
CA LYS A 96 4.80 15.52 -1.11
C LYS A 96 3.79 14.56 -0.49
N THR A 97 3.28 13.60 -1.26
CA THR A 97 2.33 12.61 -0.78
C THR A 97 3.01 11.59 0.11
N LEU A 98 4.23 11.16 -0.25
CA LEU A 98 4.99 10.21 0.57
C LEU A 98 5.31 10.78 1.97
N ALA A 99 5.55 12.08 2.08
CA ALA A 99 5.79 12.75 3.35
C ALA A 99 4.57 12.75 4.29
N THR A 100 3.35 12.52 3.79
CA THR A 100 2.14 12.43 4.63
C THR A 100 1.84 11.00 5.09
N ILE A 101 2.60 10.01 4.63
CA ILE A 101 2.41 8.61 5.02
C ILE A 101 3.21 8.35 6.30
N PRO A 102 2.57 7.90 7.40
CA PRO A 102 3.26 7.55 8.64
C PRO A 102 4.28 6.44 8.43
N ASP A 103 5.39 6.52 9.16
CA ASP A 103 6.46 5.53 9.08
C ASP A 103 5.97 4.14 9.52
N GLU A 104 5.05 4.08 10.48
CA GLU A 104 4.38 2.86 10.93
C GLU A 104 3.64 2.14 9.81
N ALA A 105 2.98 2.90 8.92
CA ALA A 105 2.24 2.33 7.79
C ALA A 105 3.18 1.63 6.82
N LEU A 106 4.29 2.30 6.48
CA LEU A 106 5.32 1.77 5.57
C LEU A 106 6.06 0.59 6.21
N ALA A 107 6.40 0.70 7.49
CA ALA A 107 7.07 -0.33 8.27
C ALA A 107 6.26 -1.63 8.32
N LEU A 108 4.96 -1.54 8.59
CA LEU A 108 4.04 -2.68 8.63
C LEU A 108 3.85 -3.35 7.25
N MET A 109 4.05 -2.64 6.14
CA MET A 109 3.95 -3.22 4.80
C MET A 109 5.17 -4.07 4.41
N VAL A 110 6.35 -3.76 4.94
CA VAL A 110 7.62 -4.43 4.57
C VAL A 110 8.33 -5.14 5.72
N GLY A 111 7.65 -5.26 6.87
CA GLY A 111 8.14 -6.01 8.02
C GLY A 111 9.44 -5.46 8.61
N VAL A 112 9.46 -4.16 8.89
CA VAL A 112 10.57 -3.47 9.59
C VAL A 112 10.03 -2.63 10.74
N PHE A 113 10.91 -2.01 11.53
CA PHE A 113 10.51 -1.05 12.55
C PHE A 113 10.31 0.35 11.94
N PRO A 114 9.40 1.19 12.51
CA PRO A 114 9.22 2.57 12.07
C PRO A 114 10.53 3.38 12.03
N GLU A 115 11.42 3.14 12.99
CA GLU A 115 12.74 3.77 13.08
C GLU A 115 13.62 3.44 11.86
N THR A 116 13.48 2.24 11.27
CA THR A 116 14.19 1.87 10.04
C THR A 116 13.67 2.63 8.83
N ILE A 117 12.37 2.94 8.77
CA ILE A 117 11.81 3.82 7.73
C ILE A 117 12.34 5.23 7.91
N ASN A 118 12.35 5.72 9.15
CA ASN A 118 12.86 7.05 9.47
C ASN A 118 14.34 7.21 9.06
N GLU A 119 15.18 6.24 9.41
CA GLU A 119 16.59 6.19 9.00
C GLU A 119 16.72 6.21 7.47
N ALA A 120 15.94 5.40 6.76
CA ALA A 120 15.97 5.37 5.29
C ALA A 120 15.58 6.71 4.65
N ARG A 121 14.67 7.49 5.25
CA ARG A 121 14.31 8.84 4.79
C ARG A 121 15.42 9.87 4.99
N LEU A 122 16.27 9.71 6.01
CA LEU A 122 17.40 10.61 6.25
C LEU A 122 18.55 10.37 5.27
N LEU A 123 18.57 9.20 4.62
CA LEU A 123 19.58 8.78 3.66
C LEU A 123 19.19 9.03 2.19
N SER A 124 17.93 9.43 1.92
CA SER A 124 17.36 9.62 0.58
C SER A 124 17.37 11.06 0.11
#